data_AF-A0AAJ6ZEP5-F1
#
_entry.id   AF-A0AAJ6ZEP5-F1
#
_cell.length_a   1.000
_cell.length_b   1.000
_cell.length_c   1.000
_cell.angle_alpha   90.00
_cell.angle_beta   90.00
_cell.angle_gamma   90.00
#
_symmetry.space_group_name_H-M   'P 1'
#
loop_
_entity.id
_entity.type
_entity.pdbx_description
1 polymer ?
#
loop_
_entity_poly.entity_id
_entity_poly.type
_entity_poly.pdbx_seq_one_letter_code
_entity_poly.pdbx_strand_id
1 'polypeptide(L)'
;MQARSLWLMVILCAAAAHAARLLAVLPTNTRSHYAMYGRLIEALAKRQHHITVLTHFPMKNPPPNVEEISLAGTIPEITNNLTRQHNTLKPHFIRNLEQIMKECVHACETVSQLPAVKALVNSTLSFDLVIVEVFGSECFLPFGRRFEAPIVGVLSSVPLPWVNEQLGNPEATSYVPAYMMSYGQQMTLWERLMNTLAVLWSKFLYQYKSQMPSQLIADRLFGPGPKLEELAKNYSLVLSNSHFSINEVRPLVPALVEVGGLHLDDSQTMPRELKTIMDKSYRGVVYWSFGSMSRIETIPKKKLEQIFEVLSELPQTVLVKMNRRMLARNITVPDNVYTMDWIPQYKTLCHPNTKLFVSHGGLLGTQEAVACGVPMLTVPLYADQALNGRAMRDRGVALTLTLKDSSKESWREALQDLIKNPVYKLNAMKLRAKFLDRPLPPLETAVYWIEYVLRHQGATHMRSPAHDLSLIQYLLLDIIAISIATTLLTVFILHLMFRYLCTRCIRWWPKEKLVFENRLFRRNRSLLHCFIWLYKFKGN
;
A
#
# COMPACT_ATOMS: atom_id res chain seq x y z
N MET A 1 46.95 31.02 -13.81
CA MET A 1 45.57 30.75 -14.26
C MET A 1 45.00 29.44 -13.74
N GLN A 2 45.74 28.32 -13.81
CA GLN A 2 45.27 26.98 -13.39
C GLN A 2 44.80 26.87 -11.92
N ALA A 3 45.47 27.54 -10.97
CA ALA A 3 45.06 27.48 -9.56
C ALA A 3 43.68 28.11 -9.29
N ARG A 4 43.38 29.27 -9.91
CA ARG A 4 42.06 29.94 -9.75
C ARG A 4 40.92 29.11 -10.34
N SER A 5 41.16 28.45 -11.47
CA SER A 5 40.21 27.52 -12.09
C SER A 5 39.94 26.32 -11.19
N LEU A 6 40.97 25.77 -10.53
CA LEU A 6 40.85 24.67 -9.59
C LEU A 6 40.05 25.07 -8.34
N TRP A 7 40.31 26.24 -7.77
CA TRP A 7 39.56 26.79 -6.62
C TRP A 7 38.10 27.07 -6.96
N LEU A 8 37.81 27.62 -8.13
CA LEU A 8 36.44 27.80 -8.60
C LEU A 8 35.72 26.46 -8.80
N MET A 9 36.41 25.45 -9.33
CA MET A 9 35.87 24.10 -9.46
C MET A 9 35.60 23.46 -8.10
N VAL A 10 36.51 23.60 -7.13
CA VAL A 10 36.33 23.10 -5.76
C VAL A 10 35.20 23.83 -5.05
N ILE A 11 35.07 25.15 -5.22
CA ILE A 11 33.97 25.94 -4.65
C ILE A 11 32.63 25.57 -5.32
N LEU A 12 32.61 25.35 -6.64
CA LEU A 12 31.42 24.89 -7.37
C LEU A 12 31.03 23.45 -6.98
N CYS A 13 32.01 22.55 -6.78
CA CYS A 13 31.79 21.20 -6.28
C CYS A 13 31.35 21.19 -4.81
N ALA A 14 31.89 22.08 -3.98
CA ALA A 14 31.47 22.25 -2.58
C ALA A 14 30.07 22.88 -2.49
N ALA A 15 29.73 23.82 -3.38
CA ALA A 15 28.38 24.38 -3.49
C ALA A 15 27.37 23.34 -4.01
N ALA A 16 27.81 22.37 -4.83
CA ALA A 16 27.00 21.25 -5.28
C ALA A 16 26.75 20.16 -4.21
N ALA A 17 27.53 20.16 -3.12
CA ALA A 17 27.36 19.26 -1.98
C ALA A 17 26.53 19.94 -0.87
N HIS A 18 25.26 20.24 -1.14
CA HIS A 18 24.38 20.87 -0.16
C HIS A 18 23.84 19.84 0.85
N ALA A 19 24.45 19.81 2.03
CA ALA A 19 23.96 19.04 3.17
C ALA A 19 22.73 19.71 3.79
N ALA A 20 21.53 19.28 3.38
CA ALA A 20 20.26 19.74 3.95
C ALA A 20 20.03 19.25 5.40
N ARG A 21 19.25 20.03 6.17
CA ARG A 21 18.71 19.70 7.49
C ARG A 21 17.31 19.10 7.35
N LEU A 22 17.12 17.86 7.73
CA LEU A 22 15.88 17.09 7.55
C LEU A 22 15.25 16.79 8.91
N LEU A 23 13.93 16.90 8.99
CA LEU A 23 13.15 16.40 10.12
C LEU A 23 12.40 15.14 9.68
N ALA A 24 12.61 14.01 10.34
CA ALA A 24 11.86 12.78 10.09
C ALA A 24 10.93 12.47 11.27
N VAL A 25 9.62 12.46 11.04
CA VAL A 25 8.59 12.22 12.06
C VAL A 25 7.95 10.84 11.84
N LEU A 26 8.39 9.86 12.62
CA LEU A 26 8.04 8.44 12.47
C LEU A 26 7.40 7.90 13.76
N PRO A 27 6.12 8.25 14.03
CA PRO A 27 5.47 7.96 15.31
C PRO A 27 5.00 6.52 15.46
N THR A 28 5.04 5.68 14.42
CA THR A 28 4.52 4.31 14.51
C THR A 28 5.47 3.37 15.26
N ASN A 29 4.96 2.69 16.29
CA ASN A 29 5.67 1.72 17.14
C ASN A 29 5.77 0.30 16.54
N THR A 30 5.80 0.18 15.20
CA THR A 30 5.85 -1.11 14.50
C THR A 30 7.20 -1.33 13.82
N ARG A 31 7.90 -2.41 14.19
CA ARG A 31 9.26 -2.68 13.73
C ARG A 31 9.40 -2.82 12.21
N SER A 32 8.38 -3.30 11.51
CA SER A 32 8.41 -3.43 10.04
C SER A 32 8.40 -2.08 9.33
N HIS A 33 7.72 -1.07 9.88
CA HIS A 33 7.73 0.28 9.31
C HIS A 33 9.13 0.88 9.42
N TYR A 34 9.72 0.79 10.61
CA TYR A 34 11.07 1.29 10.84
C TYR A 34 12.15 0.52 10.05
N ALA A 35 11.94 -0.76 9.73
CA ALA A 35 12.88 -1.50 8.88
C ALA A 35 13.06 -0.86 7.50
N MET A 36 12.02 -0.21 6.97
CA MET A 36 12.12 0.61 5.77
C MET A 36 12.69 1.99 6.09
N TYR A 37 12.09 2.73 7.03
CA TYR A 37 12.43 4.13 7.24
C TYR A 37 13.84 4.31 7.79
N GLY A 38 14.30 3.44 8.70
CA GLY A 38 15.66 3.46 9.23
C GLY A 38 16.72 3.34 8.12
N ARG A 39 16.48 2.49 7.11
CA ARG A 39 17.38 2.35 5.95
C ARG A 39 17.45 3.63 5.13
N LEU A 40 16.34 4.34 4.98
CA LEU A 40 16.28 5.64 4.32
C LEU A 40 17.05 6.70 5.12
N ILE A 41 16.85 6.77 6.44
CA ILE A 41 17.59 7.69 7.33
C ILE A 41 19.10 7.44 7.25
N GLU A 42 19.54 6.19 7.35
CA GLU A 42 20.95 5.83 7.20
C GLU A 42 21.53 6.25 5.85
N ALA A 43 20.77 6.09 4.76
CA ALA A 43 21.22 6.47 3.42
C ALA A 43 21.35 8.00 3.26
N LEU A 44 20.37 8.76 3.74
CA LEU A 44 20.41 10.22 3.74
C LEU A 44 21.54 10.74 4.63
N ALA A 45 21.79 10.10 5.78
CA ALA A 45 22.90 10.45 6.66
C ALA A 45 24.25 10.21 5.96
N LYS A 46 24.41 9.10 5.21
CA LYS A 46 25.62 8.85 4.41
C LYS A 46 25.86 9.91 3.33
N ARG A 47 24.78 10.54 2.83
CA ARG A 47 24.80 11.69 1.91
C ARG A 47 25.11 13.03 2.61
N GLN A 48 25.54 12.99 3.88
CA GLN A 48 25.92 14.15 4.70
C GLN A 48 24.76 15.07 5.12
N HIS A 49 23.49 14.67 4.90
CA HIS A 49 22.36 15.40 5.44
C HIS A 49 22.33 15.35 6.97
N HIS A 50 21.99 16.45 7.62
CA HIS A 50 21.74 16.47 9.07
C HIS A 50 20.30 16.07 9.32
N ILE A 51 20.07 15.09 10.18
CA ILE A 51 18.72 14.53 10.35
C ILE A 51 18.34 14.53 11.82
N THR A 52 17.23 15.19 12.14
CA THR A 52 16.55 14.99 13.43
C THR A 52 15.43 13.98 13.20
N VAL A 53 15.42 12.86 13.93
CA VAL A 53 14.43 11.79 13.76
C VAL A 53 13.66 11.50 15.04
N LEU A 54 12.33 11.52 14.95
CA LEU A 54 11.41 11.07 15.98
C LEU A 54 11.09 9.59 15.74
N THR A 55 11.50 8.67 16.64
CA THR A 55 11.31 7.22 16.42
C THR A 55 11.20 6.39 17.69
N HIS A 56 10.42 5.31 17.66
CA HIS A 56 10.37 4.28 18.71
C HIS A 56 11.59 3.34 18.70
N PHE A 57 12.42 3.40 17.68
CA PHE A 57 13.49 2.44 17.43
C PHE A 57 14.84 3.14 17.26
N PRO A 58 15.38 3.77 18.33
CA PRO A 58 16.67 4.44 18.24
C PRO A 58 17.77 3.48 17.76
N MET A 59 18.69 4.00 16.96
CA MET A 59 19.85 3.26 16.47
C MET A 59 20.81 2.97 17.61
N LYS A 60 21.42 1.78 17.60
CA LYS A 60 22.45 1.45 18.61
C LYS A 60 23.70 2.32 18.45
N ASN A 61 24.09 2.59 17.20
CA ASN A 61 25.24 3.40 16.82
C ASN A 61 24.79 4.40 15.73
N PRO A 62 24.13 5.52 16.10
CA PRO A 62 23.67 6.50 15.12
C PRO A 62 24.87 7.18 14.43
N PRO A 63 24.77 7.52 13.14
CA PRO A 63 25.74 8.40 12.49
C PRO A 63 25.84 9.75 13.21
N PRO A 64 27.00 10.44 13.18
CA PRO A 64 27.22 11.68 13.94
C PRO A 64 26.31 12.84 13.53
N ASN A 65 25.78 12.79 12.30
CA ASN A 65 24.85 13.76 11.73
C ASN A 65 23.37 13.36 11.91
N VAL A 66 23.07 12.38 12.78
CA VAL A 66 21.70 12.00 13.13
C VAL A 66 21.44 12.25 14.60
N GLU A 67 20.46 13.09 14.89
CA GLU A 67 19.92 13.35 16.22
C GLU A 67 18.61 12.60 16.40
N GLU A 68 18.52 11.72 17.40
CA GLU A 68 17.33 10.90 17.64
C GLU A 68 16.55 11.39 18.85
N ILE A 69 15.28 11.77 18.64
CA ILE A 69 14.31 11.94 19.71
C ILE A 69 13.62 10.60 19.94
N SER A 70 14.07 9.90 20.97
CA SER A 70 13.57 8.56 21.29
C SER A 70 12.13 8.59 21.81
N LEU A 71 11.29 7.78 21.16
CA LEU A 71 9.93 7.44 21.59
C LEU A 71 9.90 6.04 22.23
N ALA A 72 11.04 5.39 22.43
CA ALA A 72 11.10 4.03 22.95
C ALA A 72 10.41 3.95 24.32
N GLY A 73 9.51 2.98 24.49
CA GLY A 73 8.79 2.75 25.74
C GLY A 73 7.59 3.66 26.02
N THR A 74 7.31 4.68 25.18
CA THR A 74 6.13 5.54 25.39
C THR A 74 4.83 4.84 25.01
N ILE A 75 4.88 3.96 24.02
CA ILE A 75 3.81 3.07 23.59
C ILE A 75 4.38 1.65 23.56
N PRO A 76 3.69 0.64 24.11
CA PRO A 76 4.17 -0.74 24.07
C PRO A 76 4.48 -1.18 22.64
N GLU A 77 5.66 -1.75 22.40
CA GLU A 77 6.03 -2.27 21.08
C GLU A 77 5.07 -3.41 20.69
N ILE A 78 4.57 -3.41 19.45
CA ILE A 78 3.67 -4.48 18.97
C ILE A 78 4.47 -5.72 18.52
N THR A 79 5.81 -5.66 18.57
CA THR A 79 6.67 -6.79 18.21
C THR A 79 6.39 -7.99 19.10
N ASN A 80 6.00 -9.08 18.46
CA ASN A 80 5.50 -10.31 19.05
C ASN A 80 4.28 -10.11 19.97
N ASN A 81 3.54 -9.00 19.95
CA ASN A 81 2.48 -8.76 20.95
C ASN A 81 1.08 -9.21 20.50
N LEU A 82 0.90 -9.60 19.22
CA LEU A 82 -0.41 -10.03 18.72
C LEU A 82 -0.63 -11.53 18.95
N THR A 83 -1.48 -11.84 19.93
CA THR A 83 -1.93 -13.21 20.24
C THR A 83 -3.05 -13.67 19.32
N ARG A 84 -3.04 -14.94 18.92
CA ARG A 84 -4.05 -15.55 18.02
C ARG A 84 -5.08 -16.40 18.75
N GLN A 85 -5.71 -15.82 19.77
CA GLN A 85 -6.88 -16.42 20.43
C GLN A 85 -8.11 -16.41 19.51
N HIS A 86 -9.03 -17.35 19.74
CA HIS A 86 -10.13 -17.86 18.89
C HIS A 86 -10.92 -16.86 18.00
N ASN A 87 -10.87 -15.54 18.24
CA ASN A 87 -11.61 -14.50 17.50
C ASN A 87 -10.80 -13.78 16.38
N THR A 88 -9.61 -14.26 16.02
CA THR A 88 -8.69 -13.59 15.06
C THR A 88 -8.17 -14.48 13.91
N LEU A 89 -8.74 -15.68 13.73
CA LEU A 89 -8.26 -16.67 12.74
C LEU A 89 -8.67 -16.37 11.28
N LYS A 90 -9.56 -15.38 11.08
CA LYS A 90 -9.90 -14.81 9.76
C LYS A 90 -9.79 -13.28 9.84
N PRO A 91 -9.03 -12.61 8.95
CA PRO A 91 -8.97 -11.16 8.92
C PRO A 91 -10.35 -10.59 8.54
N HIS A 92 -10.83 -9.61 9.31
CA HIS A 92 -12.09 -8.94 9.04
C HIS A 92 -11.80 -7.51 8.61
N PHE A 93 -12.17 -7.16 7.37
CA PHE A 93 -11.85 -5.89 6.72
C PHE A 93 -12.11 -4.67 7.62
N ILE A 94 -13.37 -4.45 8.01
CA ILE A 94 -13.79 -3.24 8.76
C ILE A 94 -13.06 -3.15 10.11
N ARG A 95 -13.16 -4.21 10.93
CA ARG A 95 -12.53 -4.27 12.25
C ARG A 95 -11.03 -4.04 12.21
N ASN A 96 -10.32 -4.61 11.24
CA ASN A 96 -8.88 -4.40 11.12
C ASN A 96 -8.55 -2.96 10.77
N LEU A 97 -9.29 -2.35 9.84
CA LEU A 97 -9.08 -0.97 9.43
C LEU A 97 -9.35 0.02 10.57
N GLU A 98 -10.47 -0.15 11.29
CA GLU A 98 -10.80 0.67 12.46
C GLU A 98 -9.73 0.53 13.56
N GLN A 99 -9.23 -0.69 13.79
CA GLN A 99 -8.16 -0.92 14.76
C GLN A 99 -6.87 -0.18 14.38
N ILE A 100 -6.45 -0.23 13.11
CA ILE A 100 -5.28 0.52 12.64
C ILE A 100 -5.46 2.03 12.86
N MET A 101 -6.62 2.58 12.48
CA MET A 101 -6.91 4.01 12.67
C MET A 101 -6.86 4.38 14.15
N LYS A 102 -7.46 3.57 15.02
CA LYS A 102 -7.43 3.79 16.47
C LYS A 102 -6.01 3.76 17.03
N GLU A 103 -5.18 2.80 16.59
CA GLU A 103 -3.78 2.70 17.00
C GLU A 103 -2.97 3.92 16.53
N CYS A 104 -3.19 4.40 15.30
CA CYS A 104 -2.51 5.59 14.76
C CYS A 104 -2.91 6.88 15.50
N VAL A 105 -4.20 7.06 15.79
CA VAL A 105 -4.68 8.21 16.58
C VAL A 105 -4.16 8.15 18.01
N HIS A 106 -4.09 6.95 18.61
CA HIS A 106 -3.50 6.78 19.93
C HIS A 106 -2.01 7.15 19.93
N ALA A 107 -1.26 6.68 18.91
CA ALA A 107 0.15 7.05 18.75
C ALA A 107 0.34 8.56 18.62
N CYS A 108 -0.51 9.19 17.80
CA CYS A 108 -0.55 10.64 17.68
C CYS A 108 -0.76 11.35 19.02
N GLU A 109 -1.80 10.99 19.78
CA GLU A 109 -2.12 11.61 21.08
C GLU A 109 -0.95 11.41 22.06
N THR A 110 -0.43 10.19 22.20
CA THR A 110 0.65 9.91 23.15
C THR A 110 1.95 10.63 22.79
N VAL A 111 2.35 10.63 21.51
CA VAL A 111 3.59 11.27 21.05
C VAL A 111 3.48 12.79 21.13
N SER A 112 2.32 13.38 20.80
CA SER A 112 2.11 14.83 20.85
C SER A 112 2.24 15.43 22.26
N GLN A 113 1.99 14.63 23.30
CA GLN A 113 2.08 15.07 24.68
C GLN A 113 3.51 15.12 25.22
N LEU A 114 4.47 14.47 24.55
CA LEU A 114 5.84 14.34 25.04
C LEU A 114 6.55 15.70 25.10
N PRO A 115 7.30 15.98 26.20
CA PRO A 115 8.04 17.23 26.34
C PRO A 115 9.00 17.50 25.19
N ALA A 116 9.70 16.47 24.69
CA ALA A 116 10.63 16.61 23.58
C ALA A 116 9.94 17.04 22.27
N VAL A 117 8.71 16.56 22.02
CA VAL A 117 7.93 16.94 20.83
C VAL A 117 7.44 18.37 20.96
N LYS A 118 6.94 18.77 22.13
CA LYS A 118 6.54 20.16 22.41
C LYS A 118 7.74 21.11 22.31
N ALA A 119 8.91 20.69 22.79
CA ALA A 119 10.16 21.45 22.68
C ALA A 119 10.57 21.61 21.20
N LEU A 120 10.46 20.55 20.39
CA LEU A 120 10.71 20.61 18.95
C LEU A 120 9.78 21.61 18.26
N VAL A 121 8.47 21.55 18.56
CA VAL A 121 7.49 22.50 18.02
C VAL A 121 7.81 23.95 18.42
N ASN A 122 8.32 24.18 19.63
CA ASN A 122 8.69 25.52 20.10
C ASN A 122 10.15 25.91 19.83
N SER A 123 10.91 25.06 19.13
CA SER A 123 12.34 25.28 18.90
C SER A 123 12.60 26.39 17.87
N THR A 124 13.80 26.97 17.93
CA THR A 124 14.32 27.90 16.91
C THR A 124 15.00 27.17 15.74
N LEU A 125 14.91 25.84 15.69
CA LEU A 125 15.49 25.03 14.63
C LEU A 125 14.80 25.31 13.29
N SER A 126 15.56 25.20 12.21
CA SER A 126 15.07 25.19 10.84
C SER A 126 15.39 23.86 10.16
N PHE A 127 14.51 23.49 9.24
CA PHE A 127 14.62 22.28 8.42
C PHE A 127 14.31 22.65 6.98
N ASP A 128 15.05 22.07 6.04
CA ASP A 128 14.86 22.28 4.60
C ASP A 128 13.78 21.36 4.03
N LEU A 129 13.44 20.28 4.74
CA LEU A 129 12.43 19.30 4.35
C LEU A 129 11.95 18.50 5.56
N VAL A 130 10.66 18.17 5.59
CA VAL A 130 10.04 17.30 6.60
C VAL A 130 9.62 15.98 5.96
N ILE A 131 10.16 14.87 6.47
CA ILE A 131 9.73 13.52 6.14
C ILE A 131 8.70 13.09 7.17
N VAL A 132 7.51 12.72 6.72
CA VAL A 132 6.44 12.22 7.59
C VAL A 132 6.05 10.82 7.19
N GLU A 133 5.79 9.99 8.19
CA GLU A 133 5.13 8.72 7.96
C GLU A 133 3.68 8.94 7.51
N VAL A 134 3.32 8.40 6.35
CA VAL A 134 1.94 8.37 5.84
C VAL A 134 1.36 7.01 6.18
N PHE A 135 0.42 6.95 7.10
CA PHE A 135 -0.29 5.71 7.41
C PHE A 135 -1.73 6.01 7.82
N GLY A 136 -2.07 5.92 9.12
CA GLY A 136 -3.44 6.05 9.61
C GLY A 136 -3.74 7.30 10.44
N SER A 137 -2.83 8.28 10.55
CA SER A 137 -3.05 9.58 11.19
C SER A 137 -2.06 10.60 10.64
N GLU A 138 -2.48 11.87 10.54
CA GLU A 138 -1.72 12.96 9.91
C GLU A 138 -1.45 14.13 10.85
N CYS A 139 -1.58 13.93 12.16
CA CYS A 139 -1.49 15.04 13.12
C CYS A 139 -0.14 15.76 13.21
N PHE A 140 0.90 15.19 12.59
CA PHE A 140 2.22 15.80 12.49
C PHE A 140 2.47 16.52 11.15
N LEU A 141 1.53 16.49 10.21
CA LEU A 141 1.61 17.31 8.99
C LEU A 141 1.82 18.81 9.22
N PRO A 142 1.27 19.43 10.30
CA PRO A 142 1.53 20.83 10.58
C PRO A 142 3.01 21.19 10.79
N PHE A 143 3.92 20.22 10.97
CA PHE A 143 5.36 20.49 10.97
C PHE A 143 5.85 21.15 9.68
N GLY A 144 5.29 20.80 8.53
CA GLY A 144 5.66 21.45 7.25
C GLY A 144 5.34 22.95 7.28
N ARG A 145 4.16 23.33 7.80
CA ARG A 145 3.80 24.74 8.01
C ARG A 145 4.69 25.38 9.08
N ARG A 146 4.91 24.70 10.20
CA ARG A 146 5.66 25.23 11.34
C ARG A 146 7.10 25.58 10.98
N PHE A 147 7.73 24.81 10.11
CA PHE A 147 9.11 25.04 9.65
C PHE A 147 9.19 25.61 8.23
N GLU A 148 8.05 25.95 7.62
CA GLU A 148 7.96 26.44 6.24
C GLU A 148 8.72 25.56 5.23
N ALA A 149 8.61 24.25 5.42
CA ALA A 149 9.39 23.24 4.71
C ALA A 149 8.50 22.30 3.88
N PRO A 150 8.93 21.88 2.68
CA PRO A 150 8.22 20.89 1.88
C PRO A 150 8.10 19.55 2.62
N ILE A 151 7.00 18.83 2.36
CA ILE A 151 6.69 17.57 3.02
C ILE A 151 6.88 16.41 2.04
N VAL A 152 7.67 15.42 2.48
CA VAL A 152 7.77 14.11 1.83
C VAL A 152 7.10 13.07 2.70
N GLY A 153 6.11 12.39 2.15
CA GLY A 153 5.49 11.23 2.79
C GLY A 153 6.29 9.94 2.55
N VAL A 154 6.40 9.09 3.56
CA VAL A 154 6.89 7.71 3.42
C VAL A 154 5.81 6.73 3.86
N LEU A 155 5.53 5.75 3.01
CA LEU A 155 4.47 4.76 3.20
C LEU A 155 5.07 3.35 3.13
N SER A 156 5.01 2.62 4.24
CA SER A 156 5.55 1.25 4.39
C SER A 156 4.78 0.17 3.61
N SER A 157 3.67 0.55 2.98
CA SER A 157 2.76 -0.34 2.24
C SER A 157 2.43 0.20 0.84
N VAL A 158 1.50 -0.47 0.15
CA VAL A 158 0.86 0.09 -1.05
C VAL A 158 0.02 1.32 -0.69
N PRO A 159 -0.23 2.26 -1.62
CA PRO A 159 -1.08 3.43 -1.37
C PRO A 159 -2.40 3.06 -0.66
N LEU A 160 -2.66 3.71 0.48
CA LEU A 160 -3.89 3.56 1.25
C LEU A 160 -5.04 4.30 0.54
N PRO A 161 -6.32 3.93 0.78
CA PRO A 161 -7.45 4.48 0.03
C PRO A 161 -7.53 6.01 -0.01
N TRP A 162 -7.15 6.71 1.06
CA TRP A 162 -7.15 8.17 1.13
C TRP A 162 -5.96 8.84 0.43
N VAL A 163 -4.83 8.14 0.26
CA VAL A 163 -3.61 8.70 -0.34
C VAL A 163 -3.84 9.09 -1.81
N ASN A 164 -4.70 8.36 -2.52
CA ASN A 164 -5.04 8.71 -3.89
C ASN A 164 -5.67 10.12 -3.98
N GLU A 165 -6.59 10.43 -3.08
CA GLU A 165 -7.23 11.74 -3.04
C GLU A 165 -6.27 12.84 -2.59
N GLN A 166 -5.36 12.53 -1.67
CA GLN A 166 -4.34 13.46 -1.16
C GLN A 166 -3.31 13.87 -2.22
N LEU A 167 -3.04 13.00 -3.20
CA LEU A 167 -2.10 13.29 -4.29
C LEU A 167 -2.77 13.65 -5.62
N GLY A 168 -4.11 13.64 -5.67
CA GLY A 168 -4.85 13.81 -6.90
C GLY A 168 -4.56 12.68 -7.90
N ASN A 169 -4.28 11.48 -7.37
CA ASN A 169 -4.05 10.25 -8.13
C ASN A 169 -5.40 9.61 -8.50
N PRO A 170 -5.59 9.12 -9.73
CA PRO A 170 -6.86 8.52 -10.14
C PRO A 170 -7.25 7.30 -9.29
N GLU A 171 -8.52 7.28 -8.84
CA GLU A 171 -9.10 6.15 -8.11
C GLU A 171 -9.64 5.10 -9.08
N ALA A 172 -8.96 3.96 -9.19
CA ALA A 172 -9.29 2.93 -10.17
C ALA A 172 -9.92 1.67 -9.54
N THR A 173 -11.05 1.82 -8.83
CA THR A 173 -11.71 0.72 -8.10
C THR A 173 -12.21 -0.44 -8.98
N SER A 174 -12.22 -0.26 -10.30
CA SER A 174 -12.61 -1.29 -11.27
C SER A 174 -11.58 -2.41 -11.42
N TYR A 175 -10.31 -2.16 -11.08
CA TYR A 175 -9.22 -3.14 -11.16
C TYR A 175 -8.17 -3.03 -10.05
N VAL A 176 -8.17 -1.97 -9.23
CA VAL A 176 -7.31 -1.86 -8.05
C VAL A 176 -8.09 -2.29 -6.80
N PRO A 177 -7.72 -3.40 -6.16
CA PRO A 177 -8.37 -3.84 -4.93
C PRO A 177 -8.12 -2.89 -3.75
N ALA A 178 -9.09 -2.77 -2.85
CA ALA A 178 -8.93 -2.03 -1.61
C ALA A 178 -7.90 -2.71 -0.69
N TYR A 179 -7.21 -1.92 0.13
CA TYR A 179 -6.03 -2.31 0.92
C TYR A 179 -6.12 -3.64 1.70
N MET A 180 -7.30 -3.97 2.25
CA MET A 180 -7.52 -5.19 3.05
C MET A 180 -8.46 -6.21 2.38
N MET A 181 -8.75 -6.05 1.09
CA MET A 181 -9.51 -7.03 0.31
C MET A 181 -8.59 -8.16 -0.18
N SER A 182 -9.16 -9.34 -0.43
CA SER A 182 -8.46 -10.49 -1.00
C SER A 182 -8.74 -10.66 -2.50
N TYR A 183 -9.03 -9.56 -3.20
CA TYR A 183 -9.28 -9.55 -4.65
C TYR A 183 -7.97 -9.29 -5.41
N GLY A 184 -7.93 -9.69 -6.68
CA GLY A 184 -6.85 -9.33 -7.62
C GLY A 184 -7.39 -8.40 -8.69
N GLN A 185 -6.61 -8.08 -9.73
CA GLN A 185 -7.06 -7.14 -10.77
C GLN A 185 -8.23 -7.63 -11.62
N GLN A 186 -8.39 -8.94 -11.76
CA GLN A 186 -9.52 -9.54 -12.45
C GLN A 186 -10.64 -9.79 -11.44
N MET A 187 -11.62 -8.89 -11.44
CA MET A 187 -12.78 -8.92 -10.56
C MET A 187 -14.08 -9.13 -11.35
N THR A 188 -14.97 -9.94 -10.81
CA THR A 188 -16.37 -10.04 -11.25
C THR A 188 -17.13 -8.73 -11.02
N LEU A 189 -18.34 -8.61 -11.56
CA LEU A 189 -19.19 -7.43 -11.29
C LEU A 189 -19.44 -7.23 -9.79
N TRP A 190 -19.73 -8.31 -9.06
CA TRP A 190 -19.97 -8.24 -7.63
C TRP A 190 -18.72 -7.85 -6.84
N GLU A 191 -17.56 -8.42 -7.17
CA GLU A 191 -16.30 -8.06 -6.53
C GLU A 191 -15.94 -6.59 -6.80
N ARG A 192 -16.15 -6.07 -8.01
CA ARG A 192 -15.95 -4.64 -8.31
C ARG A 192 -16.88 -3.73 -7.51
N LEU A 193 -18.14 -4.13 -7.35
CA LEU A 193 -19.11 -3.39 -6.52
C LEU A 193 -18.65 -3.37 -5.06
N MET A 194 -18.35 -4.54 -4.48
CA MET A 194 -17.89 -4.65 -3.09
C MET A 194 -16.56 -3.92 -2.88
N ASN A 195 -15.64 -4.01 -3.84
CA ASN A 195 -14.36 -3.30 -3.81
C ASN A 195 -14.56 -1.78 -3.78
N THR A 196 -15.45 -1.27 -4.64
CA THR A 196 -15.78 0.16 -4.69
C THR A 196 -16.39 0.64 -3.38
N LEU A 197 -17.37 -0.11 -2.83
CA LEU A 197 -17.96 0.19 -1.53
C LEU A 197 -16.92 0.14 -0.41
N ALA A 198 -15.99 -0.81 -0.44
CA ALA A 198 -14.92 -0.93 0.54
C ALA A 198 -13.96 0.28 0.52
N VAL A 199 -13.60 0.79 -0.67
CA VAL A 199 -12.79 2.02 -0.81
C VAL A 199 -13.53 3.23 -0.25
N LEU A 200 -14.79 3.44 -0.65
CA LEU A 200 -15.61 4.56 -0.16
C LEU A 200 -15.80 4.51 1.35
N TRP A 201 -16.10 3.32 1.89
CA TRP A 201 -16.24 3.10 3.33
C TRP A 201 -14.93 3.34 4.08
N SER A 202 -13.78 2.97 3.49
CA SER A 202 -12.47 3.23 4.09
C SER A 202 -12.18 4.72 4.21
N LYS A 203 -12.51 5.51 3.17
CA LYS A 203 -12.36 6.97 3.18
C LYS A 203 -13.28 7.61 4.21
N PHE A 204 -14.53 7.16 4.28
CA PHE A 204 -15.48 7.60 5.31
C PHE A 204 -14.93 7.32 6.72
N LEU A 205 -14.53 6.08 7.01
CA LEU A 205 -13.96 5.73 8.31
C LEU A 205 -12.71 6.55 8.61
N TYR A 206 -11.82 6.76 7.64
CA TYR A 206 -10.63 7.58 7.80
C TYR A 206 -10.98 9.01 8.24
N GLN A 207 -11.96 9.64 7.59
CA GLN A 207 -12.40 10.98 7.93
C GLN A 207 -12.88 11.08 9.38
N TYR A 208 -13.79 10.20 9.79
CA TYR A 208 -14.44 10.31 11.10
C TYR A 208 -13.62 9.71 12.25
N LYS A 209 -12.91 8.60 12.01
CA LYS A 209 -12.18 7.87 13.05
C LYS A 209 -10.71 8.26 13.16
N SER A 210 -10.12 8.85 12.11
CA SER A 210 -8.73 9.29 12.12
C SER A 210 -8.59 10.80 11.99
N GLN A 211 -9.07 11.41 10.90
CA GLN A 211 -8.81 12.82 10.61
C GLN A 211 -9.37 13.77 11.67
N MET A 212 -10.65 13.65 12.01
CA MET A 212 -11.29 14.51 13.01
C MET A 212 -10.59 14.47 14.39
N PRO A 213 -10.31 13.29 15.00
CA PRO A 213 -9.51 13.23 16.22
C PRO A 213 -8.09 13.78 16.06
N SER A 214 -7.43 13.47 14.93
CA SER A 214 -6.06 13.93 14.64
C SER A 214 -5.99 15.44 14.53
N GLN A 215 -7.03 16.10 13.99
CA GLN A 215 -7.12 17.57 13.91
C GLN A 215 -7.14 18.17 15.31
N LEU A 216 -7.96 17.64 16.23
CA LEU A 216 -8.03 18.13 17.61
C LEU A 216 -6.70 17.98 18.35
N ILE A 217 -5.90 16.96 18.01
CA ILE A 217 -4.57 16.76 18.58
C ILE A 217 -3.58 17.76 17.97
N ALA A 218 -3.63 17.93 16.64
CA ALA A 218 -2.82 18.90 15.92
C ALA A 218 -3.06 20.33 16.42
N ASP A 219 -4.31 20.74 16.59
CA ASP A 219 -4.68 22.08 17.09
C ASP A 219 -4.18 22.31 18.52
N ARG A 220 -4.20 21.27 19.37
CA ARG A 220 -3.65 21.34 20.74
C ARG A 220 -2.13 21.49 20.75
N LEU A 221 -1.42 20.88 19.80
CA LEU A 221 0.04 20.89 19.73
C LEU A 221 0.59 22.13 19.01
N PHE A 222 0.00 22.52 17.88
CA PHE A 222 0.50 23.56 16.97
C PHE A 222 -0.31 24.87 17.01
N GLY A 223 -1.40 24.90 17.78
CA GLY A 223 -2.42 25.94 17.69
C GLY A 223 -3.38 25.73 16.52
N PRO A 224 -4.52 26.45 16.48
CA PRO A 224 -5.49 26.34 15.41
C PRO A 224 -4.86 26.70 14.05
N GLY A 225 -5.21 25.95 13.01
CA GLY A 225 -4.68 26.14 11.66
C GLY A 225 -5.58 25.56 10.58
N PRO A 226 -5.05 25.42 9.33
CA PRO A 226 -5.76 24.75 8.26
C PRO A 226 -6.13 23.31 8.63
N LYS A 227 -7.12 22.78 7.91
CA LYS A 227 -7.52 21.39 8.07
C LYS A 227 -6.41 20.44 7.64
N LEU A 228 -6.24 19.32 8.34
CA LEU A 228 -5.25 18.30 7.99
C LEU A 228 -5.45 17.78 6.56
N GLU A 229 -6.70 17.67 6.11
CA GLU A 229 -7.04 17.26 4.75
C GLU A 229 -6.58 18.26 3.69
N GLU A 230 -6.47 19.55 4.03
CA GLU A 230 -5.89 20.57 3.15
C GLU A 230 -4.37 20.51 3.15
N LEU A 231 -3.75 20.30 4.31
CA LEU A 231 -2.30 20.10 4.42
C LEU A 231 -1.85 18.84 3.66
N ALA A 232 -2.63 17.76 3.71
CA ALA A 232 -2.35 16.51 3.02
C ALA A 232 -2.39 16.63 1.49
N LYS A 233 -3.00 17.68 0.92
CA LYS A 233 -2.94 17.97 -0.53
C LYS A 233 -1.62 18.59 -0.98
N ASN A 234 -0.77 18.99 -0.03
CA ASN A 234 0.49 19.70 -0.26
C ASN A 234 1.72 18.81 -0.04
N TYR A 235 1.58 17.48 -0.10
CA TYR A 235 2.75 16.60 -0.22
C TYR A 235 3.51 16.94 -1.51
N SER A 236 4.81 17.21 -1.38
CA SER A 236 5.71 17.37 -2.53
C SER A 236 5.98 16.02 -3.20
N LEU A 237 6.00 14.95 -2.42
CA LEU A 237 6.31 13.59 -2.84
C LEU A 237 5.79 12.59 -1.79
N VAL A 238 5.34 11.42 -2.24
CA VAL A 238 5.09 10.26 -1.39
C VAL A 238 5.86 9.07 -1.95
N LEU A 239 6.73 8.49 -1.11
CA LEU A 239 7.48 7.27 -1.38
C LEU A 239 6.68 6.07 -0.86
N SER A 240 6.16 5.24 -1.77
CA SER A 240 5.43 4.03 -1.40
C SER A 240 6.31 2.80 -1.53
N ASN A 241 6.34 1.95 -0.52
CA ASN A 241 7.06 0.68 -0.56
C ASN A 241 6.36 -0.38 -1.43
N SER A 242 5.78 0.00 -2.56
CA SER A 242 5.20 -0.90 -3.55
C SER A 242 6.07 -1.01 -4.79
N HIS A 243 5.81 -2.04 -5.58
CA HIS A 243 6.31 -2.12 -6.95
C HIS A 243 5.26 -2.82 -7.82
N PHE A 244 4.93 -2.26 -8.98
CA PHE A 244 3.91 -2.82 -9.89
C PHE A 244 4.13 -4.31 -10.22
N SER A 245 5.39 -4.77 -10.27
CA SER A 245 5.67 -6.19 -10.53
C SER A 245 5.20 -7.11 -9.41
N ILE A 246 5.06 -6.64 -8.16
CA ILE A 246 4.58 -7.40 -7.00
C ILE A 246 3.15 -7.03 -6.63
N ASN A 247 2.85 -5.73 -6.55
CA ASN A 247 1.62 -5.17 -5.99
C ASN A 247 0.55 -4.83 -7.02
N GLU A 248 0.69 -5.40 -8.22
CA GLU A 248 -0.19 -5.18 -9.38
C GLU A 248 -0.12 -3.75 -9.94
N VAL A 249 -0.58 -3.58 -11.17
CA VAL A 249 -0.53 -2.29 -11.88
C VAL A 249 -1.55 -1.31 -11.28
N ARG A 250 -1.17 -0.04 -11.12
CA ARG A 250 -2.05 1.01 -10.61
C ARG A 250 -1.69 2.36 -11.25
N PRO A 251 -2.64 3.33 -11.27
CA PRO A 251 -2.31 4.71 -11.64
C PRO A 251 -1.29 5.30 -10.66
N LEU A 252 -0.33 6.04 -11.21
CA LEU A 252 0.68 6.77 -10.46
C LEU A 252 0.82 8.17 -11.07
N VAL A 253 0.62 9.20 -10.25
CA VAL A 253 1.05 10.58 -10.54
C VAL A 253 2.54 10.74 -10.25
N PRO A 254 3.24 11.74 -10.83
CA PRO A 254 4.67 11.94 -10.60
C PRO A 254 5.06 12.09 -9.13
N ALA A 255 4.20 12.69 -8.31
CA ALA A 255 4.41 12.83 -6.86
C ALA A 255 4.28 11.51 -6.07
N LEU A 256 3.90 10.40 -6.69
CA LEU A 256 3.81 9.08 -6.05
C LEU A 256 4.85 8.13 -6.66
N VAL A 257 5.94 7.89 -5.93
CA VAL A 257 7.06 7.09 -6.40
C VAL A 257 7.13 5.75 -5.69
N GLU A 258 7.23 4.69 -6.47
CA GLU A 258 7.39 3.31 -6.00
C GLU A 258 8.84 3.00 -5.63
N VAL A 259 9.07 2.61 -4.38
CA VAL A 259 10.38 2.24 -3.81
C VAL A 259 10.34 0.86 -3.15
N GLY A 260 9.46 -0.03 -3.63
CA GLY A 260 9.32 -1.40 -3.12
C GLY A 260 10.66 -2.14 -3.06
N GLY A 261 11.01 -2.67 -1.88
CA GLY A 261 12.29 -3.31 -1.60
C GLY A 261 13.35 -2.38 -1.01
N LEU A 262 12.99 -1.15 -0.60
CA LEU A 262 13.92 -0.21 0.02
C LEU A 262 14.60 -0.75 1.28
N HIS A 263 13.90 -1.61 2.02
CA HIS A 263 14.41 -2.23 3.26
C HIS A 263 15.38 -3.40 3.02
N LEU A 264 15.53 -3.87 1.78
CA LEU A 264 16.41 -5.00 1.50
C LEU A 264 17.87 -4.65 1.83
N ASP A 265 18.49 -5.49 2.64
CA ASP A 265 19.84 -5.28 3.14
C ASP A 265 20.62 -6.58 3.18
N ASP A 266 21.56 -6.72 2.25
CA ASP A 266 22.41 -7.89 2.15
C ASP A 266 23.67 -7.82 3.04
N SER A 267 23.82 -6.77 3.87
CA SER A 267 24.95 -6.65 4.79
C SER A 267 24.81 -7.49 6.07
N GLN A 268 23.60 -7.97 6.38
CA GLN A 268 23.33 -8.70 7.62
C GLN A 268 24.12 -10.01 7.72
N THR A 269 24.75 -10.28 8.86
CA THR A 269 25.46 -11.54 9.08
C THR A 269 24.52 -12.63 9.61
N MET A 270 24.69 -13.86 9.14
CA MET A 270 23.99 -15.02 9.67
C MET A 270 24.71 -15.57 10.92
N PRO A 271 24.03 -15.80 12.06
CA PRO A 271 24.62 -16.48 13.22
C PRO A 271 25.23 -17.83 12.84
N ARG A 272 26.36 -18.21 13.46
CA ARG A 272 27.10 -19.44 13.14
C ARG A 272 26.26 -20.71 13.23
N GLU A 273 25.41 -20.80 14.26
CA GLU A 273 24.49 -21.92 14.46
C GLU A 273 23.50 -22.03 13.30
N LEU A 274 22.83 -20.93 12.95
CA LEU A 274 21.89 -20.87 11.84
C LEU A 274 22.58 -21.24 10.51
N LYS A 275 23.78 -20.70 10.26
CA LYS A 275 24.56 -21.03 9.07
C LYS A 275 24.86 -22.52 8.99
N THR A 276 25.25 -23.13 10.11
CA THR A 276 25.55 -24.58 10.17
C THR A 276 24.32 -25.42 9.86
N ILE A 277 23.14 -25.05 10.39
CA ILE A 277 21.88 -25.72 10.07
C ILE A 277 21.59 -25.60 8.58
N MET A 278 21.60 -24.38 8.04
CA MET A 278 21.28 -24.09 6.64
C MET A 278 22.22 -24.82 5.67
N ASP A 279 23.53 -24.84 5.94
CA ASP A 279 24.55 -25.50 5.12
C ASP A 279 24.38 -27.03 5.11
N LYS A 280 23.98 -27.63 6.24
CA LYS A 280 23.76 -29.09 6.37
C LYS A 280 22.43 -29.57 5.76
N SER A 281 21.48 -28.68 5.51
CA SER A 281 20.15 -29.00 4.97
C SER A 281 20.16 -29.27 3.45
N TYR A 282 20.85 -30.34 3.01
CA TYR A 282 20.99 -30.70 1.59
C TYR A 282 19.66 -31.03 0.88
N ARG A 283 18.63 -31.47 1.63
CA ARG A 283 17.27 -31.69 1.10
C ARG A 283 16.45 -30.41 0.96
N GLY A 284 17.02 -29.28 1.37
CA GLY A 284 16.40 -27.96 1.35
C GLY A 284 15.80 -27.55 2.70
N VAL A 285 15.44 -26.27 2.78
CA VAL A 285 14.89 -25.62 3.96
C VAL A 285 13.52 -25.04 3.64
N VAL A 286 12.55 -25.30 4.53
CA VAL A 286 11.29 -24.56 4.62
C VAL A 286 11.44 -23.56 5.75
N TYR A 287 11.33 -22.27 5.44
CA TYR A 287 11.36 -21.24 6.46
C TYR A 287 9.94 -20.81 6.80
N TRP A 288 9.58 -20.76 8.09
CA TRP A 288 8.27 -20.33 8.57
C TRP A 288 8.41 -19.14 9.51
N SER A 289 7.80 -18.01 9.11
CA SER A 289 7.71 -16.80 9.93
C SER A 289 6.41 -16.05 9.66
N PHE A 290 5.73 -15.63 10.73
CA PHE A 290 4.55 -14.75 10.67
C PHE A 290 4.88 -13.29 10.97
N GLY A 291 6.11 -12.88 10.63
CA GLY A 291 6.56 -11.50 10.70
C GLY A 291 6.95 -11.06 12.11
N SER A 292 7.03 -9.74 12.31
CA SER A 292 7.47 -9.13 13.56
C SER A 292 6.41 -9.11 14.65
N MET A 293 5.11 -9.12 14.31
CA MET A 293 4.03 -8.88 15.27
C MET A 293 3.33 -10.14 15.79
N SER A 294 3.17 -11.17 14.95
CA SER A 294 2.37 -12.35 15.28
C SER A 294 3.22 -13.47 15.87
N ARG A 295 2.77 -14.04 16.98
CA ARG A 295 3.41 -15.19 17.64
C ARG A 295 2.84 -16.53 17.17
N ILE A 296 3.66 -17.39 16.57
CA ILE A 296 3.27 -18.74 16.10
C ILE A 296 2.85 -19.61 17.28
N GLU A 297 3.55 -19.50 18.41
CA GLU A 297 3.27 -20.22 19.65
C GLU A 297 1.88 -19.92 20.26
N THR A 298 1.20 -18.86 19.80
CA THR A 298 -0.16 -18.49 20.26
C THR A 298 -1.27 -19.05 19.37
N ILE A 299 -0.93 -19.76 18.29
CA ILE A 299 -1.91 -20.50 17.47
C ILE A 299 -2.60 -21.54 18.35
N PRO A 300 -3.93 -21.73 18.25
CA PRO A 300 -4.65 -22.71 19.07
C PRO A 300 -4.01 -24.09 18.99
N LYS A 301 -3.78 -24.71 20.16
CA LYS A 301 -3.04 -25.98 20.33
C LYS A 301 -3.33 -27.00 19.23
N LYS A 302 -4.60 -27.37 19.06
CA LYS A 302 -5.05 -28.37 18.08
C LYS A 302 -4.62 -28.03 16.64
N LYS A 303 -4.64 -26.75 16.28
CA LYS A 303 -4.25 -26.29 14.94
C LYS A 303 -2.73 -26.35 14.78
N LEU A 304 -1.98 -25.92 15.79
CA LEU A 304 -0.52 -25.95 15.75
C LEU A 304 0.01 -27.39 15.71
N GLU A 305 -0.58 -28.31 16.47
CA GLU A 305 -0.28 -29.75 16.43
C GLU A 305 -0.53 -30.33 15.04
N GLN A 306 -1.66 -30.02 14.40
CA GLN A 306 -1.93 -30.44 13.02
C GLN A 306 -0.87 -29.94 12.04
N ILE A 307 -0.43 -28.69 12.17
CA ILE A 307 0.61 -28.12 11.29
C ILE A 307 1.96 -28.78 11.57
N PHE A 308 2.35 -28.97 12.83
CA PHE A 308 3.59 -29.67 13.18
C PHE A 308 3.59 -31.13 12.71
N GLU A 309 2.46 -31.82 12.76
CA GLU A 309 2.34 -33.17 12.23
C GLU A 309 2.63 -33.20 10.73
N VAL A 310 2.06 -32.29 9.94
CA VAL A 310 2.37 -32.20 8.50
C VAL A 310 3.83 -31.80 8.26
N LEU A 311 4.38 -30.87 9.03
CA LEU A 311 5.78 -30.46 8.89
C LEU A 311 6.75 -31.60 9.22
N SER A 312 6.39 -32.49 10.14
CA SER A 312 7.18 -33.67 10.50
C SER A 312 7.29 -34.69 9.35
N GLU A 313 6.32 -34.69 8.43
CA GLU A 313 6.32 -35.55 7.25
C GLU A 313 7.27 -35.05 6.15
N LEU A 314 7.79 -33.83 6.26
CA LEU A 314 8.66 -33.24 5.25
C LEU A 314 10.12 -33.74 5.39
N PRO A 315 10.78 -34.12 4.27
CA PRO A 315 12.20 -34.45 4.30
C PRO A 315 13.11 -33.22 4.43
N GLN A 316 12.56 -32.00 4.31
CA GLN A 316 13.27 -30.74 4.48
C GLN A 316 13.50 -30.42 5.96
N THR A 317 14.54 -29.65 6.22
CA THR A 317 14.67 -28.93 7.49
C THR A 317 13.65 -27.81 7.55
N VAL A 318 12.93 -27.67 8.65
CA VAL A 318 11.97 -26.60 8.86
C VAL A 318 12.54 -25.62 9.88
N LEU A 319 12.75 -24.38 9.48
CA LEU A 319 13.21 -23.32 10.37
C LEU A 319 12.03 -22.43 10.74
N VAL A 320 11.75 -22.27 12.03
CA VAL A 320 10.56 -21.55 12.52
C VAL A 320 10.98 -20.40 13.44
N LYS A 321 10.53 -19.18 13.10
CA LYS A 321 10.66 -18.03 14.00
C LYS A 321 9.60 -18.13 15.11
N MET A 322 9.99 -18.62 16.28
CA MET A 322 9.07 -18.85 17.41
C MET A 322 9.82 -18.85 18.74
N ASN A 323 9.20 -18.30 19.78
CA ASN A 323 9.73 -18.43 21.14
C ASN A 323 9.33 -19.77 21.77
N ARG A 324 10.29 -20.70 21.82
CA ARG A 324 10.06 -22.05 22.34
C ARG A 324 9.64 -22.07 23.81
N ARG A 325 10.06 -21.09 24.62
CA ARG A 325 9.71 -21.00 26.05
C ARG A 325 8.23 -20.65 26.27
N MET A 326 7.60 -20.03 25.27
CA MET A 326 6.20 -19.65 25.30
C MET A 326 5.27 -20.72 24.71
N LEU A 327 5.82 -21.77 24.10
CA LEU A 327 5.04 -22.87 23.55
C LEU A 327 4.33 -23.63 24.68
N ALA A 328 3.07 -24.00 24.47
CA ALA A 328 2.31 -24.78 25.44
C ALA A 328 3.05 -26.09 25.77
N ARG A 329 3.18 -26.41 27.07
CA ARG A 329 4.00 -27.51 27.60
C ARG A 329 3.72 -28.89 26.98
N ASN A 330 2.52 -29.09 26.43
CA ASN A 330 2.08 -30.38 25.88
C ASN A 330 2.15 -30.43 24.35
N ILE A 331 2.87 -29.53 23.69
CA ILE A 331 3.10 -29.55 22.23
C ILE A 331 4.53 -29.99 21.96
N THR A 332 4.69 -31.13 21.28
CA THR A 332 5.98 -31.64 20.84
C THR A 332 6.40 -30.95 19.54
N VAL A 333 7.63 -30.42 19.50
CA VAL A 333 8.23 -29.88 18.29
C VAL A 333 8.90 -31.04 17.53
N PRO A 334 8.60 -31.26 16.24
CA PRO A 334 9.21 -32.34 15.45
C PRO A 334 10.73 -32.22 15.32
N ASP A 335 11.43 -33.34 15.12
CA ASP A 335 12.90 -33.39 15.06
C ASP A 335 13.51 -32.60 13.88
N ASN A 336 12.77 -32.48 12.78
CA ASN A 336 13.19 -31.68 11.62
C ASN A 336 12.89 -30.18 11.77
N VAL A 337 12.27 -29.76 12.89
CA VAL A 337 11.87 -28.37 13.15
C VAL A 337 12.84 -27.69 14.13
N TYR A 338 13.53 -26.65 13.64
CA TYR A 338 14.43 -25.80 14.42
C TYR A 338 13.75 -24.48 14.75
N THR A 339 13.75 -24.09 16.02
CA THR A 339 13.08 -22.87 16.50
C THR A 339 14.09 -21.84 16.99
N MET A 340 13.87 -20.57 16.62
CA MET A 340 14.68 -19.44 17.07
C MET A 340 13.78 -18.23 17.33
N ASP A 341 14.09 -17.45 18.36
CA ASP A 341 13.33 -16.23 18.71
C ASP A 341 13.40 -15.18 17.59
N TRP A 342 14.56 -15.08 16.93
CA TRP A 342 14.80 -14.17 15.83
C TRP A 342 15.71 -14.79 14.77
N ILE A 343 15.36 -14.57 13.50
CA ILE A 343 16.07 -15.13 12.34
C ILE A 343 16.32 -13.97 11.36
N PRO A 344 17.56 -13.79 10.85
CA PRO A 344 17.87 -12.86 9.77
C PRO A 344 17.15 -13.25 8.46
N GLN A 345 15.88 -12.85 8.34
CA GLN A 345 14.94 -13.36 7.36
C GLN A 345 15.44 -13.25 5.92
N TYR A 346 15.93 -12.08 5.50
CA TYR A 346 16.41 -11.88 4.13
C TYR A 346 17.57 -12.80 3.77
N LYS A 347 18.57 -12.94 4.66
CA LYS A 347 19.70 -13.87 4.48
C LYS A 347 19.28 -15.33 4.47
N THR A 348 18.33 -15.70 5.32
CA THR A 348 17.74 -17.06 5.30
C THR A 348 17.03 -17.31 3.98
N LEU A 349 16.21 -16.38 3.49
CA LEU A 349 15.47 -16.52 2.24
C LEU A 349 16.41 -16.61 1.03
N CYS A 350 17.48 -15.82 1.01
CA CYS A 350 18.45 -15.79 -0.08
C CYS A 350 19.49 -16.92 -0.01
N HIS A 351 19.45 -17.77 1.03
CA HIS A 351 20.31 -18.94 1.11
C HIS A 351 19.95 -19.97 0.03
N PRO A 352 20.93 -20.58 -0.67
CA PRO A 352 20.68 -21.52 -1.78
C PRO A 352 19.79 -22.72 -1.43
N ASN A 353 19.84 -23.16 -0.17
CA ASN A 353 19.05 -24.30 0.31
C ASN A 353 17.58 -23.94 0.61
N THR A 354 17.19 -22.66 0.63
CA THR A 354 15.80 -22.29 0.91
C THR A 354 14.89 -22.60 -0.26
N LYS A 355 13.90 -23.47 -0.01
CA LYS A 355 12.95 -23.96 -1.00
C LYS A 355 11.61 -23.26 -0.94
N LEU A 356 11.15 -22.94 0.28
CA LEU A 356 9.80 -22.44 0.50
C LEU A 356 9.77 -21.47 1.70
N PHE A 357 8.98 -20.42 1.57
CA PHE A 357 8.65 -19.52 2.66
C PHE A 357 7.19 -19.65 3.09
N VAL A 358 6.94 -20.19 4.28
CA VAL A 358 5.62 -20.14 4.93
C VAL A 358 5.52 -18.79 5.64
N SER A 359 4.68 -17.91 5.12
CA SER A 359 4.59 -16.50 5.50
C SER A 359 3.17 -16.12 5.85
N HIS A 360 3.01 -15.14 6.72
CA HIS A 360 1.74 -14.45 6.88
C HIS A 360 1.35 -13.57 5.68
N GLY A 361 2.23 -13.32 4.71
CA GLY A 361 1.95 -12.47 3.54
C GLY A 361 2.16 -10.96 3.75
N GLY A 362 2.85 -10.55 4.83
CA GLY A 362 3.20 -9.13 5.02
C GLY A 362 4.11 -8.61 3.91
N LEU A 363 4.00 -7.33 3.56
CA LEU A 363 4.63 -6.78 2.36
C LEU A 363 6.16 -6.93 2.33
N LEU A 364 6.85 -6.55 3.40
CA LEU A 364 8.32 -6.60 3.47
C LEU A 364 8.86 -8.03 3.26
N GLY A 365 8.31 -9.01 3.98
CA GLY A 365 8.70 -10.42 3.82
C GLY A 365 8.33 -11.00 2.46
N THR A 366 7.24 -10.52 1.86
CA THR A 366 6.87 -10.89 0.48
C THR A 366 7.91 -10.36 -0.52
N GLN A 367 8.34 -9.10 -0.38
CA GLN A 367 9.38 -8.51 -1.22
C GLN A 367 10.73 -9.20 -1.05
N GLU A 368 11.10 -9.58 0.18
CA GLU A 368 12.30 -10.36 0.46
C GLU A 368 12.27 -11.72 -0.24
N ALA A 369 11.16 -12.45 -0.15
CA ALA A 369 11.01 -13.75 -0.81
C ALA A 369 11.07 -13.62 -2.34
N VAL A 370 10.43 -12.59 -2.91
CA VAL A 370 10.53 -12.28 -4.34
C VAL A 370 11.96 -11.94 -4.74
N ALA A 371 12.66 -11.10 -3.99
CA ALA A 371 14.06 -10.73 -4.27
C ALA A 371 15.01 -11.94 -4.19
N CYS A 372 14.69 -12.94 -3.36
CA CYS A 372 15.43 -14.19 -3.26
C CYS A 372 14.90 -15.30 -4.21
N GLY A 373 13.83 -15.04 -4.96
CA GLY A 373 13.22 -16.01 -5.88
C GLY A 373 12.66 -17.25 -5.17
N VAL A 374 12.09 -17.09 -3.99
CA VAL A 374 11.53 -18.17 -3.15
C VAL A 374 10.00 -18.18 -3.26
N PRO A 375 9.37 -19.31 -3.62
CA PRO A 375 7.92 -19.43 -3.61
C PRO A 375 7.37 -19.40 -2.18
N MET A 376 6.07 -19.13 -2.03
CA MET A 376 5.46 -18.87 -0.72
C MET A 376 4.20 -19.70 -0.45
N LEU A 377 4.03 -20.14 0.79
CA LEU A 377 2.72 -20.46 1.33
C LEU A 377 2.27 -19.28 2.20
N THR A 378 1.24 -18.57 1.76
CA THR A 378 0.73 -17.39 2.47
C THR A 378 -0.42 -17.75 3.40
N VAL A 379 -0.38 -17.24 4.62
CA VAL A 379 -1.40 -17.46 5.66
C VAL A 379 -1.80 -16.12 6.28
N PRO A 380 -2.69 -15.35 5.62
CA PRO A 380 -3.03 -14.00 6.04
C PRO A 380 -3.68 -13.94 7.43
N LEU A 381 -3.20 -13.03 8.26
CA LEU A 381 -3.62 -12.85 9.66
C LEU A 381 -4.16 -11.45 9.97
N TYR A 382 -3.69 -10.42 9.27
CA TYR A 382 -4.00 -9.02 9.55
C TYR A 382 -3.69 -8.08 8.37
N ALA A 383 -4.27 -6.88 8.39
CA ALA A 383 -3.98 -5.80 7.44
C ALA A 383 -3.98 -6.21 5.94
N ASP A 384 -2.91 -5.89 5.22
CA ASP A 384 -2.67 -6.02 3.77
C ASP A 384 -2.33 -7.44 3.32
N GLN A 385 -2.17 -8.37 4.27
CA GLN A 385 -1.61 -9.69 4.01
C GLN A 385 -2.39 -10.52 3.01
N ALA A 386 -3.72 -10.40 3.01
CA ALA A 386 -4.58 -11.13 2.09
C ALA A 386 -4.46 -10.59 0.65
N LEU A 387 -4.32 -9.27 0.51
CA LEU A 387 -4.10 -8.60 -0.77
C LEU A 387 -2.76 -9.03 -1.38
N ASN A 388 -1.68 -8.98 -0.59
CA ASN A 388 -0.36 -9.41 -1.01
C ASN A 388 -0.33 -10.90 -1.39
N GLY A 389 -0.96 -11.75 -0.57
CA GLY A 389 -1.07 -13.18 -0.86
C GLY A 389 -1.80 -13.48 -2.17
N ARG A 390 -2.90 -12.77 -2.44
CA ARG A 390 -3.63 -12.86 -3.71
C ARG A 390 -2.76 -12.43 -4.88
N ALA A 391 -2.04 -11.31 -4.78
CA ALA A 391 -1.15 -10.85 -5.84
C ALA A 391 -0.05 -11.89 -6.17
N MET A 392 0.49 -12.58 -5.16
CA MET A 392 1.48 -13.64 -5.36
C MET A 392 0.88 -14.91 -5.97
N ARG A 393 -0.34 -15.27 -5.58
CA ARG A 393 -1.09 -16.38 -6.17
C ARG A 393 -1.35 -16.14 -7.66
N ASP A 394 -1.76 -14.93 -8.03
CA ASP A 394 -2.08 -14.57 -9.42
C ASP A 394 -0.84 -14.60 -10.32
N ARG A 395 0.36 -14.51 -9.73
CA ARG A 395 1.65 -14.69 -10.41
C ARG A 395 2.15 -16.13 -10.44
N GLY A 396 1.41 -17.05 -9.83
CA GLY A 396 1.78 -18.46 -9.74
C GLY A 396 3.06 -18.69 -8.92
N VAL A 397 3.33 -17.85 -7.91
CA VAL A 397 4.49 -17.99 -7.00
C VAL A 397 4.08 -18.37 -5.57
N ALA A 398 2.78 -18.43 -5.30
CA ALA A 398 2.27 -18.75 -3.97
C ALA A 398 0.95 -19.51 -3.99
N LEU A 399 0.71 -20.24 -2.91
CA LEU A 399 -0.64 -20.65 -2.49
C LEU A 399 -1.05 -19.84 -1.25
N THR A 400 -2.36 -19.82 -0.96
CA THR A 400 -2.92 -19.10 0.19
C THR A 400 -3.84 -20.02 0.98
N LEU A 401 -3.63 -20.10 2.28
CA LEU A 401 -4.51 -20.78 3.24
C LEU A 401 -5.00 -19.81 4.31
N THR A 402 -6.12 -20.11 4.97
CA THR A 402 -6.56 -19.42 6.19
C THR A 402 -6.32 -20.34 7.38
N LEU A 403 -5.88 -19.79 8.54
CA LEU A 403 -5.70 -20.61 9.74
C LEU A 403 -7.02 -21.24 10.20
N LYS A 404 -8.14 -20.53 10.05
CA LYS A 404 -9.45 -21.00 10.49
C LYS A 404 -9.93 -22.20 9.67
N ASP A 405 -9.87 -22.09 8.35
CA ASP A 405 -10.59 -23.00 7.44
C ASP A 405 -9.69 -24.09 6.83
N SER A 406 -8.36 -24.01 7.05
CA SER A 406 -7.44 -25.05 6.59
C SER A 406 -7.52 -26.33 7.42
N SER A 407 -7.51 -27.49 6.77
CA SER A 407 -7.34 -28.82 7.36
C SER A 407 -5.89 -29.28 7.32
N LYS A 408 -5.57 -30.36 8.04
CA LYS A 408 -4.26 -31.04 7.96
C LYS A 408 -3.92 -31.41 6.51
N GLU A 409 -4.92 -31.89 5.77
CA GLU A 409 -4.82 -32.29 4.36
C GLU A 409 -4.49 -31.09 3.48
N SER A 410 -5.17 -29.96 3.66
CA SER A 410 -4.90 -28.74 2.87
C SER A 410 -3.48 -28.19 3.09
N TRP A 411 -2.95 -28.30 4.32
CA TRP A 411 -1.56 -27.94 4.61
C TRP A 411 -0.58 -28.90 3.93
N ARG A 412 -0.86 -30.21 3.99
CA ARG A 412 -0.03 -31.24 3.35
C ARG A 412 0.02 -31.04 1.83
N GLU A 413 -1.13 -30.89 1.20
CA GLU A 413 -1.25 -30.69 -0.25
C GLU A 413 -0.51 -29.42 -0.68
N ALA A 414 -0.75 -28.29 0.01
CA ALA A 414 -0.13 -27.02 -0.33
C ALA A 414 1.40 -27.06 -0.18
N LEU A 415 1.92 -27.62 0.92
CA LEU A 415 3.35 -27.75 1.16
C LEU A 415 4.01 -28.69 0.13
N GLN A 416 3.37 -29.83 -0.16
CA GLN A 416 3.91 -30.78 -1.14
C GLN A 416 3.90 -30.22 -2.56
N ASP A 417 2.82 -29.55 -2.98
CA ASP A 417 2.75 -28.92 -4.31
C ASP A 417 3.80 -27.83 -4.45
N LEU A 418 3.89 -26.89 -3.50
CA LEU A 418 4.88 -25.80 -3.55
C LEU A 418 6.35 -26.28 -3.55
N ILE A 419 6.64 -27.41 -2.90
CA ILE A 419 8.00 -27.97 -2.84
C ILE A 419 8.32 -28.80 -4.10
N LYS A 420 7.37 -29.60 -4.60
CA LYS A 420 7.62 -30.55 -5.69
C LYS A 420 7.39 -29.96 -7.07
N ASN A 421 6.45 -29.04 -7.22
CA ASN A 421 6.08 -28.47 -8.51
C ASN A 421 7.08 -27.36 -8.92
N PRO A 422 7.90 -27.57 -9.95
CA PRO A 422 8.95 -26.63 -10.34
C PRO A 422 8.40 -25.31 -10.88
N VAL A 423 7.11 -25.26 -11.27
CA VAL A 423 6.47 -24.06 -11.83
C VAL A 423 6.53 -22.90 -10.84
N TYR A 424 6.30 -23.13 -9.54
CA TYR A 424 6.35 -22.07 -8.53
C TYR A 424 7.74 -21.46 -8.41
N LYS A 425 8.78 -22.31 -8.38
CA LYS A 425 10.18 -21.84 -8.33
C LYS A 425 10.56 -21.10 -9.61
N LEU A 426 10.17 -21.61 -10.78
CA LEU A 426 10.42 -20.95 -12.06
C LEU A 426 9.75 -19.58 -12.13
N ASN A 427 8.47 -19.49 -11.72
CA ASN A 427 7.75 -18.23 -11.67
C ASN A 427 8.35 -17.27 -10.64
N ALA A 428 8.80 -17.76 -9.49
CA ALA A 428 9.47 -16.94 -8.48
C ALA A 428 10.78 -16.35 -9.02
N MET A 429 11.57 -17.12 -9.79
CA MET A 429 12.78 -16.62 -10.45
C MET A 429 12.48 -15.60 -11.56
N LYS A 430 11.43 -15.83 -12.36
CA LYS A 430 10.96 -14.85 -13.37
C LYS A 430 10.48 -13.56 -12.72
N LEU A 431 9.74 -13.65 -11.62
CA LEU A 431 9.24 -12.50 -10.87
C LEU A 431 10.40 -11.73 -10.21
N ARG A 432 11.38 -12.45 -9.65
CA ARG A 432 12.63 -11.87 -9.14
C ARG A 432 13.32 -11.01 -10.19
N ALA A 433 13.51 -11.56 -11.40
CA ALA A 433 14.16 -10.84 -12.49
C ALA A 433 13.44 -9.52 -12.78
N LYS A 434 12.10 -9.54 -12.89
CA LYS A 434 11.28 -8.33 -13.10
C LYS A 434 11.32 -7.33 -11.94
N PHE A 435 11.45 -7.82 -10.70
CA PHE A 435 11.44 -6.96 -9.52
C PHE A 435 12.77 -6.24 -9.30
N LEU A 436 13.88 -6.89 -9.66
CA LEU A 436 15.24 -6.35 -9.52
C LEU A 436 15.69 -5.53 -10.74
N ASP A 437 15.09 -5.75 -11.91
CA ASP A 437 15.38 -5.00 -13.13
C ASP A 437 14.78 -3.59 -13.04
N ARG A 438 15.63 -2.62 -12.65
CA ARG A 438 15.26 -1.21 -12.47
C ARG A 438 16.42 -0.31 -12.86
N PRO A 439 16.15 0.94 -13.30
CA PRO A 439 17.21 1.91 -13.59
C PRO A 439 18.09 2.22 -12.37
N LEU A 440 17.49 2.29 -11.18
CA LEU A 440 18.18 2.54 -9.91
C LEU A 440 17.69 1.57 -8.83
N PRO A 441 18.57 1.16 -7.88
CA PRO A 441 18.15 0.45 -6.69
C PRO A 441 17.09 1.25 -5.90
N PRO A 442 16.12 0.60 -5.23
CA PRO A 442 14.99 1.29 -4.59
C PRO A 442 15.40 2.35 -3.55
N LEU A 443 16.47 2.09 -2.79
CA LEU A 443 17.01 3.03 -1.81
C LEU A 443 17.61 4.28 -2.48
N GLU A 444 18.33 4.09 -3.58
CA GLU A 444 18.90 5.18 -4.36
C GLU A 444 17.81 6.00 -5.06
N THR A 445 16.76 5.35 -5.55
CA THR A 445 15.56 6.02 -6.08
C THR A 445 14.92 6.93 -5.02
N ALA A 446 14.74 6.44 -3.79
CA ALA A 446 14.17 7.24 -2.70
C ALA A 446 15.02 8.47 -2.38
N VAL A 447 16.33 8.29 -2.21
CA VAL A 447 17.27 9.38 -1.95
C VAL A 447 17.25 10.39 -3.10
N TYR A 448 17.31 9.93 -4.35
CA TYR A 448 17.27 10.79 -5.52
C TYR A 448 16.04 11.69 -5.55
N TRP A 449 14.85 11.14 -5.27
CA TRP A 449 13.60 11.90 -5.30
C TRP A 449 13.46 12.86 -4.11
N ILE A 450 13.96 12.51 -2.93
CA ILE A 450 14.03 13.44 -1.80
C ILE A 450 14.96 14.62 -2.13
N GLU A 451 16.15 14.33 -2.66
CA GLU A 451 17.06 15.38 -3.12
C GLU A 451 16.49 16.18 -4.31
N TYR A 452 15.65 15.57 -5.15
CA TYR A 452 14.93 16.27 -6.21
C TYR A 452 13.96 17.31 -5.63
N VAL A 453 13.20 16.94 -4.60
CA VAL A 453 12.31 17.87 -3.88
C VAL A 453 13.12 19.02 -3.27
N LEU A 454 14.28 18.72 -2.66
CA LEU A 454 15.19 19.74 -2.11
C LEU A 454 15.70 20.69 -3.20
N ARG A 455 16.24 20.16 -4.30
CA ARG A 455 16.78 20.95 -5.43
C ARG A 455 15.73 21.85 -6.08
N HIS A 456 14.48 21.45 -6.06
CA HIS A 456 13.36 22.16 -6.67
C HIS A 456 12.40 22.79 -5.65
N GLN A 457 12.87 23.04 -4.42
CA GLN A 457 12.15 23.79 -3.38
C GLN A 457 10.69 23.34 -3.20
N GLY A 458 10.48 22.03 -3.11
CA GLY A 458 9.14 21.43 -2.97
C GLY A 458 8.56 20.84 -4.25
N ALA A 459 9.21 21.02 -5.41
CA ALA A 459 8.86 20.36 -6.69
C ALA A 459 7.37 20.45 -7.06
N THR A 460 6.81 21.66 -6.99
CA THR A 460 5.37 21.94 -7.18
C THR A 460 4.82 21.50 -8.53
N HIS A 461 5.66 21.37 -9.56
CA HIS A 461 5.30 20.85 -10.88
C HIS A 461 4.96 19.36 -10.91
N MET A 462 5.24 18.60 -9.84
CA MET A 462 4.80 17.21 -9.68
C MET A 462 3.39 17.08 -9.10
N ARG A 463 2.83 18.18 -8.55
CA ARG A 463 1.49 18.21 -7.96
C ARG A 463 0.44 18.01 -9.05
N SER A 464 -0.53 17.14 -8.78
CA SER A 464 -1.63 16.90 -9.72
C SER A 464 -2.55 18.13 -9.82
N PRO A 465 -2.91 18.58 -11.04
CA PRO A 465 -3.88 19.66 -11.22
C PRO A 465 -5.30 19.25 -10.81
N ALA A 466 -5.55 17.96 -10.54
CA ALA A 466 -6.84 17.47 -10.05
C ALA A 466 -7.27 18.17 -8.74
N HIS A 467 -6.33 18.66 -7.93
CA HIS A 467 -6.62 19.40 -6.71
C HIS A 467 -7.25 20.78 -6.92
N ASP A 468 -7.08 21.35 -8.11
CA ASP A 468 -7.60 22.68 -8.45
C ASP A 468 -8.97 22.61 -9.14
N LEU A 469 -9.45 21.39 -9.43
CA LEU A 469 -10.72 21.15 -10.10
C LEU A 469 -11.86 20.95 -9.09
N SER A 470 -13.03 21.48 -9.43
CA SER A 470 -14.26 21.08 -8.76
C SER A 470 -14.62 19.63 -9.10
N LEU A 471 -15.44 18.98 -8.26
CA LEU A 471 -15.90 17.61 -8.53
C LEU A 471 -16.63 17.48 -9.87
N ILE A 472 -17.35 18.53 -10.30
CA ILE A 472 -18.07 18.59 -11.59
C ILE A 472 -17.07 18.50 -12.75
N GLN A 473 -16.00 19.30 -12.70
CA GLN A 473 -14.96 19.34 -13.73
C GLN A 473 -14.14 18.06 -13.72
N TYR A 474 -13.74 17.57 -12.54
CA TYR A 474 -12.93 16.36 -12.41
C TYR A 474 -13.62 15.12 -13.00
N LEU A 475 -14.94 14.99 -12.79
CA LEU A 475 -15.75 13.90 -13.32
C LEU A 475 -16.34 14.18 -14.72
N LEU A 476 -16.02 15.33 -15.32
CA LEU A 476 -16.56 15.79 -16.62
C LEU A 476 -18.10 15.80 -16.68
N LEU A 477 -18.77 16.05 -15.55
CA LEU A 477 -20.24 16.04 -15.48
C LEU A 477 -20.87 17.17 -16.29
N ASP A 478 -20.18 18.31 -16.37
CA ASP A 478 -20.51 19.44 -17.25
C ASP A 478 -20.48 19.03 -18.73
N ILE A 479 -19.43 18.33 -19.17
CA ILE A 479 -19.31 17.83 -20.55
C ILE A 479 -20.36 16.77 -20.86
N ILE A 480 -20.62 15.85 -19.93
CA ILE A 480 -21.69 14.85 -20.07
C ILE A 480 -23.06 15.52 -20.22
N ALA A 481 -23.35 16.53 -19.39
CA ALA A 481 -24.60 17.28 -19.46
C ALA A 481 -24.75 18.00 -20.82
N ILE A 482 -23.70 18.67 -21.30
CA ILE A 482 -23.67 19.32 -22.62
C ILE A 482 -23.87 18.30 -23.75
N SER A 483 -23.25 17.13 -23.64
CA SER A 483 -23.36 16.05 -24.64
C SER A 483 -24.78 15.48 -24.73
N ILE A 484 -25.43 15.26 -23.58
CA ILE A 484 -26.84 14.82 -23.52
C ILE A 484 -27.75 15.91 -24.11
N ALA A 485 -27.58 17.17 -23.70
CA ALA A 485 -28.40 18.28 -24.19
C ALA A 485 -28.30 18.43 -25.72
N THR A 486 -27.09 18.36 -26.27
CA THR A 486 -26.83 18.44 -27.71
C THR A 486 -27.45 17.27 -28.47
N THR A 487 -27.36 16.06 -27.92
CA THR A 487 -27.97 14.86 -28.52
C THR A 487 -29.49 14.97 -28.55
N LEU A 488 -30.11 15.37 -27.43
CA LEU A 488 -31.56 15.57 -27.34
C LEU A 488 -32.05 16.65 -28.29
N LEU A 489 -31.32 17.77 -28.40
CA LEU A 489 -31.64 18.85 -29.35
C LEU A 489 -31.55 18.36 -30.80
N THR A 490 -30.53 17.58 -31.14
CA THR A 490 -30.36 17.01 -32.49
C THR A 490 -31.50 16.05 -32.83
N VAL A 491 -31.83 15.12 -31.93
CA VAL A 491 -32.96 14.19 -32.11
C VAL A 491 -34.27 14.95 -32.26
N PHE A 492 -34.47 16.02 -31.49
CA PHE A 492 -35.65 16.88 -31.57
C PHE A 492 -35.74 17.59 -32.93
N ILE A 493 -34.64 18.17 -33.42
CA ILE A 493 -34.59 18.81 -34.75
C ILE A 493 -34.86 17.79 -35.85
N LEU A 494 -34.20 16.62 -35.84
CA LEU A 494 -34.43 15.55 -36.82
C LEU A 494 -35.88 15.08 -36.80
N HIS A 495 -36.49 14.98 -35.62
CA HIS A 495 -37.92 14.65 -35.47
C HIS A 495 -38.81 15.73 -36.12
N LEU A 496 -38.54 17.01 -35.88
CA LEU A 496 -39.26 18.11 -36.51
C LEU A 496 -39.10 18.11 -38.03
N MET A 497 -37.87 17.90 -38.54
CA MET A 497 -37.60 17.79 -39.97
C MET A 497 -38.31 16.60 -40.60
N PHE A 498 -38.29 15.43 -39.96
CA PHE A 498 -39.01 14.23 -40.41
C PHE A 498 -40.51 14.51 -40.48
N ARG A 499 -41.11 15.10 -39.45
CA ARG A 499 -42.53 15.50 -39.47
C ARG A 499 -42.83 16.51 -40.57
N TYR A 500 -41.95 17.48 -40.77
CA TYR A 500 -42.08 18.46 -41.85
C TYR A 500 -42.01 17.81 -43.24
N LEU A 501 -41.06 16.89 -43.47
CA LEU A 501 -40.94 16.15 -44.72
C LEU A 501 -42.13 15.22 -44.96
N CYS A 502 -42.56 14.44 -43.96
CA CYS A 502 -43.75 13.58 -44.07
C CYS A 502 -45.01 14.39 -44.42
N THR A 503 -45.23 15.54 -43.78
CA THR A 503 -46.40 16.40 -44.09
C THR A 503 -46.32 17.03 -45.48
N ARG A 504 -45.12 17.27 -46.02
CA ARG A 504 -44.90 17.74 -47.40
C ARG A 504 -45.07 16.63 -48.43
N CYS A 505 -44.55 15.42 -48.20
CA CYS A 505 -44.71 14.27 -49.08
C CYS A 505 -46.18 13.83 -49.23
N ILE A 506 -46.97 13.92 -48.14
CA ILE A 506 -48.41 13.64 -48.16
C ILE A 506 -49.18 14.60 -49.08
N ARG A 507 -48.78 15.88 -49.17
CA ARG A 507 -49.40 16.85 -50.10
C ARG A 507 -49.19 16.49 -51.58
N TRP A 508 -48.22 15.63 -51.89
CA TRP A 508 -47.90 15.20 -53.25
C TRP A 508 -48.48 13.81 -53.58
N TRP A 509 -49.15 13.15 -52.63
CA TRP A 509 -49.77 11.83 -52.84
C TRP A 509 -51.20 11.96 -53.40
N PRO A 510 -51.60 11.18 -54.43
CA PRO A 510 -52.94 11.26 -55.02
C PRO A 510 -54.06 10.98 -53.98
N LYS A 511 -55.10 11.82 -53.97
CA LYS A 511 -56.17 11.82 -52.95
C LYS A 511 -57.04 10.56 -52.89
N GLU A 512 -56.92 9.63 -53.84
CA GLU A 512 -57.80 8.45 -53.96
C GLU A 512 -57.45 7.27 -53.04
N LYS A 513 -56.32 7.31 -52.28
CA LYS A 513 -55.89 6.22 -51.38
C LYS A 513 -55.82 6.61 -49.88
N LEU A 514 -56.66 7.54 -49.43
CA LEU A 514 -56.51 8.27 -48.16
C LEU A 514 -57.19 7.66 -46.92
N VAL A 515 -57.38 6.34 -46.83
CA VAL A 515 -57.98 5.72 -45.62
C VAL A 515 -56.94 5.44 -44.52
N PHE A 516 -55.64 5.40 -44.86
CA PHE A 516 -54.57 5.00 -43.93
C PHE A 516 -54.08 6.14 -43.01
N GLU A 517 -54.36 7.42 -43.33
CA GLU A 517 -53.64 8.57 -42.74
C GLU A 517 -54.14 9.06 -41.38
N ASN A 518 -55.41 8.84 -41.02
CA ASN A 518 -55.99 9.49 -39.82
C ASN A 518 -55.46 8.97 -38.47
N ARG A 519 -54.64 7.91 -38.44
CA ARG A 519 -54.03 7.40 -37.17
C ARG A 519 -52.66 7.98 -36.86
N LEU A 520 -51.88 8.40 -37.87
CA LEU A 520 -50.53 8.96 -37.67
C LEU A 520 -50.53 10.36 -37.04
N PHE A 521 -51.68 11.06 -37.07
CA PHE A 521 -51.79 12.48 -36.72
C PHE A 521 -52.64 12.77 -35.49
N ARG A 522 -53.01 11.79 -34.66
CA ARG A 522 -53.54 12.12 -33.32
C ARG A 522 -52.46 12.84 -32.52
N ARG A 523 -52.80 14.04 -32.04
CA ARG A 523 -51.99 14.95 -31.22
C ARG A 523 -51.58 14.26 -29.91
N ASN A 524 -50.61 13.34 -29.96
CA ASN A 524 -50.07 12.70 -28.77
C ASN A 524 -49.22 13.72 -28.02
N ARG A 525 -49.70 14.13 -26.84
CA ARG A 525 -49.10 15.16 -25.98
C ARG A 525 -47.93 14.65 -25.12
N SER A 526 -47.55 13.36 -25.21
CA SER A 526 -46.43 12.81 -24.43
C SER A 526 -45.38 12.13 -25.31
N LEU A 527 -44.11 12.46 -25.07
CA LEU A 527 -42.93 11.87 -25.71
C LEU A 527 -42.84 10.35 -25.53
N LEU A 528 -43.40 9.81 -24.43
CA LEU A 528 -43.35 8.38 -24.09
C LEU A 528 -44.14 7.49 -25.07
N HIS A 529 -45.24 7.99 -25.66
CA HIS A 529 -46.04 7.24 -26.62
C HIS A 529 -45.41 7.16 -28.03
N CYS A 530 -44.38 7.97 -28.32
CA CYS A 530 -43.71 7.94 -29.63
C CYS A 530 -42.72 6.78 -29.79
N PHE A 531 -42.22 6.20 -28.69
CA PHE A 531 -41.24 5.10 -28.75
C PHE A 531 -41.88 3.72 -28.96
N ILE A 532 -43.20 3.58 -28.79
CA ILE A 532 -43.91 2.31 -28.97
C ILE A 532 -44.59 2.34 -30.34
N TRP A 533 -43.85 1.94 -31.38
CA TRP A 533 -44.39 1.75 -32.73
C TRP A 533 -45.13 0.40 -32.78
N LEU A 534 -46.37 0.36 -32.27
CA LEU A 534 -47.22 -0.84 -32.32
C LEU A 534 -47.76 -1.04 -33.75
N TYR A 535 -47.05 -1.86 -34.53
CA TYR A 535 -47.57 -2.43 -35.77
C TYR A 535 -48.71 -3.38 -35.46
N LYS A 536 -49.95 -3.00 -35.79
CA LYS A 536 -51.09 -3.91 -35.83
C LYS A 536 -51.51 -4.07 -37.28
N PHE A 537 -51.07 -5.15 -37.93
CA PHE A 537 -51.65 -5.61 -39.18
C PHE A 537 -53.11 -5.99 -38.94
N LYS A 538 -54.04 -5.38 -39.68
CA LYS A 538 -55.39 -5.93 -39.83
C LYS A 538 -55.38 -6.82 -41.06
N GLY A 539 -55.69 -8.10 -40.87
CA GLY A 539 -56.02 -9.02 -41.95
C GLY A 539 -57.23 -8.54 -42.75
N ASN A 540 -57.29 -9.00 -44.00
CA ASN A 540 -58.24 -8.67 -45.06
C ASN A 540 -59.68 -8.42 -44.59
#